data_AF-A0A832NLT9-F1
#
_entry.id   AF-A0A832NLT9-F1
#
_cell.length_a   1.000
_cell.length_b   1.000
_cell.length_c   1.000
_cell.angle_alpha   90.00
_cell.angle_beta   90.00
_cell.angle_gamma   90.00
#
_symmetry.space_group_name_H-M   'P 1'
#
loop_
_entity.id
_entity.type
_entity.pdbx_description
1 polymer ?
#
loop_
_entity_poly.entity_id
_entity_poly.type
_entity_poly.pdbx_seq_one_letter_code
_entity_poly.pdbx_strand_id
1 'polypeptide(L)'
;MKGRRLLAVASLLVAGGVAFFVLNNGRGLLRKDPHALPKASKADQALFATYGGSPTCRSCHLDAYRLWEGSHHAMAERPIDPAIDSVAFQSHFRIRHGSNRDYVQTRRGRFEIVTLGPDGRQRAYEPERVLAVNPLRQFLIPFPGGRYQTTELAYDPNHPDWFNVYGDEDRRPGEWGHWTGRGMTWNVMCAGCHNTRVRKNYNAATDT
;
A
#
# COMPACT_ATOMS: atom_id res chain seq x y z
N MET A 1 -55.78 23.99 -42.05
CA MET A 1 -55.30 22.76 -41.39
C MET A 1 -53.89 22.43 -41.90
N LYS A 2 -53.02 21.93 -41.01
CA LYS A 2 -51.65 21.39 -41.22
C LYS A 2 -50.49 22.39 -41.18
N GLY A 3 -50.10 22.73 -39.95
CA GLY A 3 -48.75 23.19 -39.61
C GLY A 3 -48.31 22.51 -38.31
N ARG A 4 -47.00 22.25 -38.17
CA ARG A 4 -46.28 21.70 -36.99
C ARG A 4 -46.18 20.17 -36.91
N ARG A 5 -45.27 19.57 -37.68
CA ARG A 5 -44.50 18.38 -37.27
C ARG A 5 -43.15 18.38 -37.98
N LEU A 6 -42.11 19.02 -37.42
CA LEU A 6 -40.73 18.86 -37.92
C LEU A 6 -39.61 19.24 -36.93
N LEU A 7 -39.90 19.42 -35.64
CA LEU A 7 -38.89 19.84 -34.65
C LEU A 7 -38.47 18.76 -33.64
N ALA A 8 -38.89 17.51 -33.80
CA ALA A 8 -38.60 16.45 -32.82
C ALA A 8 -37.47 15.47 -33.19
N VAL A 9 -36.83 15.61 -34.36
CA VAL A 9 -35.83 14.61 -34.82
C VAL A 9 -34.37 15.08 -34.66
N ALA A 10 -34.12 16.39 -34.52
CA ALA A 10 -32.75 16.90 -34.37
C ALA A 10 -32.15 16.69 -32.96
N SER A 11 -32.97 16.57 -31.92
CA SER A 11 -32.50 16.51 -30.52
C SER A 11 -32.02 15.13 -30.08
N LEU A 12 -32.43 14.06 -30.78
CA LEU A 12 -32.06 12.67 -30.43
C LEU A 12 -30.68 12.26 -30.96
N LEU A 13 -30.22 12.85 -32.07
CA LEU A 13 -28.89 12.53 -32.63
C LEU A 13 -27.75 13.18 -31.84
N VAL A 14 -27.97 14.37 -31.27
CA VAL A 14 -26.96 15.04 -30.42
C VAL A 14 -26.80 14.33 -29.08
N ALA A 15 -27.90 13.89 -28.46
CA ALA A 15 -27.87 13.15 -27.20
C ALA A 15 -27.21 11.76 -27.35
N GLY A 16 -27.48 11.06 -28.47
CA GLY A 16 -26.85 9.77 -28.78
C GLY A 16 -25.34 9.88 -29.04
N GLY A 17 -24.90 10.94 -29.74
CA GLY A 17 -23.49 11.19 -30.02
C GLY A 17 -22.68 11.52 -28.76
N VAL A 18 -23.24 12.33 -27.84
CA VAL A 18 -22.58 12.66 -26.56
C VAL A 18 -22.52 11.44 -25.63
N ALA A 19 -23.58 10.64 -25.56
CA ALA A 19 -23.59 9.42 -24.75
C ALA A 19 -22.56 8.39 -25.27
N PHE A 20 -22.44 8.22 -26.59
CA PHE A 20 -21.43 7.34 -27.18
C PHE A 20 -19.99 7.86 -26.94
N PHE A 21 -19.76 9.18 -27.01
CA PHE A 21 -18.44 9.75 -26.76
C PHE A 21 -18.01 9.61 -25.29
N VAL A 22 -18.94 9.77 -24.33
CA VAL A 22 -18.67 9.59 -22.88
C VAL A 22 -18.46 8.12 -22.54
N LEU A 23 -19.25 7.20 -23.10
CA LEU A 23 -19.10 5.76 -22.84
C LEU A 23 -17.83 5.17 -23.47
N ASN A 24 -17.40 5.67 -24.64
CA ASN A 24 -16.23 5.13 -25.34
C ASN A 24 -14.91 5.81 -24.90
N ASN A 25 -14.93 7.09 -24.49
CA ASN A 25 -13.74 7.77 -23.94
C ASN A 25 -13.62 7.70 -22.40
N GLY A 26 -14.68 7.31 -21.68
CA GLY A 26 -14.65 7.13 -20.22
C GLY A 26 -13.68 6.02 -19.75
N ARG A 27 -13.29 5.10 -20.64
CA ARG A 27 -12.26 4.09 -20.37
C ARG A 27 -10.82 4.63 -20.45
N GLY A 28 -10.60 5.77 -21.12
CA GLY A 28 -9.28 6.41 -21.25
C GLY A 28 -8.91 7.34 -20.08
N LEU A 29 -9.86 7.62 -19.17
CA LEU A 29 -9.69 8.53 -18.02
C LEU A 29 -9.58 7.80 -16.68
N LEU A 30 -9.32 6.48 -16.69
CA LEU A 30 -8.71 5.84 -15.53
C LEU A 30 -7.32 6.47 -15.38
N ARG A 31 -7.24 7.48 -14.52
CA ARG A 31 -6.00 8.10 -14.07
C ARG A 31 -5.05 6.95 -13.73
N LYS A 32 -4.00 6.78 -14.55
CA LYS A 32 -2.94 5.80 -14.27
C LYS A 32 -2.53 6.02 -12.83
N ASP A 33 -2.65 4.98 -12.02
CA ASP A 33 -2.20 5.04 -10.64
C ASP A 33 -0.72 5.43 -10.66
N PRO A 34 -0.35 6.60 -10.10
CA PRO A 34 1.04 7.05 -10.07
C PRO A 34 1.95 6.11 -9.26
N HIS A 35 1.36 5.16 -8.53
CA HIS A 35 2.05 4.13 -7.76
C HIS A 35 2.00 2.74 -8.43
N ALA A 36 1.40 2.61 -9.63
CA ALA A 36 1.35 1.33 -10.33
C ALA A 36 2.76 0.80 -10.59
N LEU A 37 3.09 -0.33 -9.96
CA LEU A 37 4.36 -0.99 -10.15
C LEU A 37 4.52 -1.43 -11.62
N PRO A 38 5.71 -1.25 -12.21
CA PRO A 38 5.99 -1.83 -13.52
C PRO A 38 5.83 -3.35 -13.45
N LYS A 39 5.20 -3.93 -14.47
CA LYS A 39 5.03 -5.38 -14.55
C LYS A 39 6.41 -6.05 -14.54
N ALA A 40 6.54 -7.13 -13.76
CA ALA A 40 7.73 -7.97 -13.76
C ALA A 40 8.10 -8.39 -15.20
N SER A 41 9.39 -8.55 -15.49
CA SER A 41 9.85 -8.98 -16.81
C SER A 41 9.28 -10.36 -17.16
N LYS A 42 9.15 -10.69 -18.45
CA LYS A 42 8.69 -12.03 -18.87
C LYS A 42 9.57 -13.15 -18.29
N ALA A 43 10.89 -12.91 -18.20
CA ALA A 43 11.83 -13.84 -17.61
C ALA A 43 11.57 -14.03 -16.11
N ASP A 44 11.34 -12.94 -15.36
CA ASP A 44 10.97 -13.03 -13.96
C ASP A 44 9.63 -13.74 -13.77
N GLN A 45 8.62 -13.44 -14.58
CA GLN A 45 7.33 -14.14 -14.54
C GLN A 45 7.49 -15.66 -14.77
N ALA A 46 8.24 -16.06 -15.79
CA ALA A 46 8.51 -17.46 -16.09
C ALA A 46 9.23 -18.16 -14.93
N LEU A 47 10.28 -17.53 -14.39
CA LEU A 47 10.95 -18.05 -13.22
C LEU A 47 9.98 -18.05 -12.01
N PHE A 48 9.11 -17.05 -11.82
CA PHE A 48 8.19 -16.94 -10.65
C PHE A 48 7.19 -18.09 -10.64
N ALA A 49 6.75 -18.49 -11.83
CA ALA A 49 5.89 -19.66 -11.99
C ALA A 49 6.55 -20.98 -11.57
N THR A 50 7.89 -21.07 -11.48
CA THR A 50 8.57 -22.29 -11.01
C THR A 50 8.65 -22.40 -9.48
N TYR A 51 8.24 -21.36 -8.75
CA TYR A 51 8.23 -21.41 -7.29
C TYR A 51 6.92 -22.06 -6.84
N GLY A 52 7.03 -23.22 -6.19
CA GLY A 52 5.84 -23.94 -5.69
C GLY A 52 5.05 -23.14 -4.66
N GLY A 53 5.73 -22.29 -3.87
CA GLY A 53 5.09 -21.56 -2.77
C GLY A 53 4.71 -22.50 -1.62
N SER A 54 4.68 -21.96 -0.40
CA SER A 54 4.49 -22.79 0.79
C SER A 54 3.25 -23.71 0.76
N PRO A 55 2.08 -23.31 0.20
CA PRO A 55 0.90 -24.18 0.16
C PRO A 55 1.12 -25.52 -0.56
N THR A 56 2.04 -25.59 -1.54
CA THR A 56 2.33 -26.85 -2.27
C THR A 56 3.03 -27.88 -1.38
N CYS A 57 3.67 -27.45 -0.30
CA CYS A 57 4.36 -28.34 0.64
C CYS A 57 3.38 -29.04 1.60
N ARG A 58 2.16 -28.51 1.77
CA ARG A 58 1.23 -28.89 2.85
C ARG A 58 0.79 -30.35 2.81
N SER A 59 0.50 -30.91 1.65
CA SER A 59 -0.06 -32.27 1.52
C SER A 59 0.93 -33.35 1.95
N CYS A 60 2.23 -33.13 1.74
CA CYS A 60 3.29 -34.07 2.07
C CYS A 60 3.92 -33.78 3.44
N HIS A 61 3.91 -32.52 3.89
CA HIS A 61 4.57 -32.06 5.13
C HIS A 61 3.60 -31.36 6.08
N LEU A 62 2.47 -32.01 6.37
CA LEU A 62 1.35 -31.39 7.09
C LEU A 62 1.74 -30.84 8.47
N ASP A 63 2.48 -31.61 9.28
CA ASP A 63 2.82 -31.20 10.65
C ASP A 63 3.79 -30.01 10.66
N ALA A 64 4.83 -30.06 9.81
CA ALA A 64 5.74 -28.94 9.65
C ALA A 64 5.02 -27.68 9.12
N TYR A 65 4.12 -27.85 8.16
CA TYR A 65 3.33 -26.76 7.61
C TYR A 65 2.45 -26.10 8.67
N ARG A 66 1.76 -26.88 9.52
CA ARG A 66 0.93 -26.37 10.62
C ARG A 66 1.75 -25.57 11.65
N LEU A 67 2.95 -26.04 11.97
CA LEU A 67 3.86 -25.31 12.86
C LEU A 67 4.36 -24.01 12.22
N TRP A 68 4.55 -24.01 10.90
CA TRP A 68 5.07 -22.87 10.16
C TRP A 68 4.01 -21.80 9.88
N GLU A 69 2.80 -22.16 9.45
CA GLU A 69 1.83 -21.22 8.85
C GLU A 69 1.39 -20.08 9.78
N GLY A 70 1.38 -20.33 11.09
CA GLY A 70 1.11 -19.32 12.13
C GLY A 70 2.36 -18.74 12.79
N SER A 71 3.56 -19.05 12.29
CA SER A 71 4.82 -18.56 12.85
C SER A 71 5.13 -17.12 12.40
N HIS A 72 6.02 -16.45 13.14
CA HIS A 72 6.52 -15.13 12.74
C HIS A 72 7.24 -15.16 11.39
N HIS A 73 7.81 -16.31 10.97
CA HIS A 73 8.42 -16.45 9.66
C HIS A 73 7.38 -16.43 8.54
N ALA A 74 6.26 -17.14 8.71
CA ALA A 74 5.17 -17.13 7.73
C ALA A 74 4.49 -15.76 7.66
N MET A 75 4.46 -15.04 8.79
CA MET A 75 3.88 -13.70 8.93
C MET A 75 4.92 -12.58 8.85
N ALA A 76 6.12 -12.85 8.32
CA ALA A 76 7.20 -11.86 8.26
C ALA A 76 6.78 -10.62 7.46
N GLU A 77 5.97 -10.83 6.41
CA GLU A 77 5.22 -9.80 5.73
C GLU A 77 3.92 -10.39 5.17
N ARG A 78 2.84 -9.61 5.24
CA ARG A 78 1.54 -10.00 4.69
C ARG A 78 0.76 -8.80 4.18
N PRO A 79 -0.27 -9.00 3.34
CA PRO A 79 -1.29 -7.99 3.12
C PRO A 79 -1.93 -7.56 4.44
N ILE A 80 -2.54 -6.38 4.43
CA ILE A 80 -3.45 -5.98 5.51
C ILE A 80 -4.58 -7.00 5.62
N ASP A 81 -4.84 -7.43 6.85
CA ASP A 81 -5.96 -8.27 7.22
C ASP A 81 -6.87 -7.47 8.16
N PRO A 82 -8.05 -7.01 7.71
CA PRO A 82 -8.97 -6.27 8.56
C PRO A 82 -9.38 -7.01 9.84
N ALA A 83 -9.36 -8.35 9.85
CA ALA A 83 -9.69 -9.12 11.04
C ALA A 83 -8.64 -8.95 12.16
N ILE A 84 -7.39 -8.67 11.80
CA ILE A 84 -6.26 -8.59 12.74
C ILE A 84 -5.78 -7.14 12.92
N ASP A 85 -5.88 -6.31 11.90
CA ASP A 85 -5.29 -4.97 11.86
C ASP A 85 -6.27 -3.85 12.21
N SER A 86 -7.59 -4.08 12.14
CA SER A 86 -8.60 -3.05 12.43
C SER A 86 -8.45 -2.43 13.83
N VAL A 87 -7.96 -3.20 14.80
CA VAL A 87 -7.66 -2.72 16.16
C VAL A 87 -6.61 -1.62 16.18
N ALA A 88 -5.66 -1.64 15.24
CA ALA A 88 -4.64 -0.61 15.11
C ALA A 88 -5.21 0.69 14.52
N PHE A 89 -6.33 0.69 13.80
CA PHE A 89 -6.87 1.87 13.10
C PHE A 89 -8.12 2.48 13.76
N GLN A 90 -8.26 2.28 15.07
CA GLN A 90 -9.30 2.92 15.86
C GLN A 90 -8.99 4.42 16.04
N SER A 91 -10.00 5.28 15.92
CA SER A 91 -9.84 6.74 15.77
C SER A 91 -9.35 7.50 17.01
N HIS A 92 -9.10 6.83 18.12
CA HIS A 92 -8.71 7.46 19.38
C HIS A 92 -7.18 7.56 19.56
N PHE A 93 -6.39 6.86 18.75
CA PHE A 93 -4.94 6.90 18.85
C PHE A 93 -4.38 8.23 18.33
N ARG A 94 -3.60 8.88 19.19
CA ARG A 94 -2.84 10.10 18.87
C ARG A 94 -1.40 9.88 19.31
N ILE A 95 -0.50 10.00 18.37
CA ILE A 95 0.90 9.60 18.51
C ILE A 95 1.73 10.87 18.52
N ARG A 96 2.44 11.10 19.61
CA ARG A 96 3.32 12.26 19.78
C ARG A 96 4.75 11.78 19.82
N HIS A 97 5.59 12.39 19.00
CA HIS A 97 7.03 12.14 18.93
C HIS A 97 7.68 13.42 18.39
N GLY A 98 8.78 13.84 18.99
CA GLY A 98 9.40 15.12 18.67
C GLY A 98 8.37 16.27 18.65
N SER A 99 8.28 16.96 17.51
CA SER A 99 7.28 18.01 17.27
C SER A 99 6.01 17.53 16.54
N ASN A 100 5.99 16.27 16.10
CA ASN A 100 4.94 15.71 15.25
C ASN A 100 3.72 15.26 16.08
N ARG A 101 2.55 15.23 15.43
CA ARG A 101 1.26 14.81 16.02
C ARG A 101 0.52 13.90 15.07
N ASP A 102 0.95 12.66 15.00
CA ASP A 102 0.39 11.70 14.08
C ASP A 102 -0.85 11.04 14.67
N TYR A 103 -1.66 10.46 13.82
CA TYR A 103 -2.83 9.70 14.23
C TYR A 103 -3.21 8.70 13.15
N VAL A 104 -4.08 7.77 13.52
CA VAL A 104 -4.61 6.76 12.60
C VAL A 104 -6.11 6.87 12.54
N GLN A 105 -6.68 6.46 11.41
CA GLN A 105 -8.12 6.50 11.23
C GLN A 105 -8.58 5.40 10.27
N THR A 106 -9.86 5.10 10.35
CA THR A 106 -10.56 4.37 9.29
C THR A 106 -11.47 5.35 8.56
N ARG A 107 -11.25 5.55 7.26
CA ARG A 107 -12.01 6.50 6.44
C ARG A 107 -12.54 5.82 5.20
N ARG A 108 -13.88 5.79 5.05
CA ARG A 108 -14.57 5.14 3.92
C ARG A 108 -14.12 3.68 3.72
N GLY A 109 -13.98 2.94 4.82
CA GLY A 109 -13.59 1.54 4.82
C GLY A 109 -12.10 1.26 4.57
N ARG A 110 -11.25 2.31 4.54
CA ARG A 110 -9.80 2.18 4.35
C ARG A 110 -9.05 2.63 5.58
N PHE A 111 -7.98 1.93 5.90
CA PHE A 111 -7.07 2.27 6.99
C PHE A 111 -6.11 3.35 6.53
N GLU A 112 -5.95 4.40 7.32
CA GLU A 112 -5.10 5.55 6.99
C GLU A 112 -4.20 5.89 8.18
N ILE A 113 -2.90 6.05 7.91
CA ILE A 113 -1.92 6.65 8.82
C ILE A 113 -1.76 8.11 8.41
N VAL A 114 -2.04 9.03 9.34
CA VAL A 114 -1.90 10.47 9.10
C VAL A 114 -0.61 10.96 9.76
N THR A 115 0.37 11.27 8.92
CA THR A 115 1.73 11.66 9.33
C THR A 115 2.34 12.66 8.35
N LEU A 116 3.51 13.23 8.69
CA LEU A 116 4.22 14.21 7.87
C LEU A 116 4.71 13.61 6.56
N GLY A 117 4.27 14.18 5.44
CA GLY A 117 4.71 13.78 4.11
C GLY A 117 6.07 14.34 3.70
N PRO A 118 6.57 13.98 2.49
CA PRO A 118 7.83 14.51 1.97
C PRO A 118 7.80 16.03 1.74
N ASP A 119 6.61 16.64 1.67
CA ASP A 119 6.41 18.09 1.54
C ASP A 119 6.27 18.80 2.89
N GLY A 120 6.52 18.10 4.00
CA GLY A 120 6.38 18.65 5.35
C GLY A 120 4.93 18.87 5.81
N ARG A 121 3.95 18.37 5.05
CA ARG A 121 2.52 18.51 5.40
C ARG A 121 1.97 17.18 5.87
N GLN A 122 1.10 17.22 6.87
CA GLN A 122 0.38 16.02 7.28
C GLN A 122 -0.59 15.56 6.19
N ARG A 123 -0.51 14.27 5.86
CA ARG A 123 -1.33 13.63 4.83
C ARG A 123 -1.74 12.24 5.31
N ALA A 124 -2.88 11.79 4.82
CA ALA A 124 -3.34 10.42 5.02
C ALA A 124 -2.66 9.50 4.01
N TYR A 125 -2.08 8.42 4.51
CA TYR A 125 -1.45 7.37 3.72
C TYR A 125 -2.11 6.04 4.00
N GLU A 126 -2.49 5.35 2.93
CA GLU A 126 -3.08 4.03 3.01
C GLU A 126 -1.96 2.98 2.92
N PRO A 127 -1.71 2.23 4.00
CA PRO A 127 -0.79 1.11 3.91
C PRO A 127 -1.42 -0.04 3.13
N GLU A 128 -0.60 -0.86 2.49
CA GLU A 128 -1.08 -2.05 1.75
C GLU A 128 -0.62 -3.37 2.38
N ARG A 129 0.47 -3.32 3.15
CA ARG A 129 1.10 -4.50 3.74
C ARG A 129 1.53 -4.21 5.17
N VAL A 130 1.71 -5.29 5.93
CA VAL A 130 2.18 -5.27 7.31
C VAL A 130 3.47 -6.07 7.39
N LEU A 131 4.49 -5.47 7.99
CA LEU A 131 5.76 -6.08 8.33
C LEU A 131 5.71 -6.53 9.79
N ALA A 132 6.11 -7.78 10.03
CA ALA A 132 6.07 -8.45 11.32
C ALA A 132 4.65 -8.62 11.92
N VAL A 133 4.59 -9.20 13.12
CA VAL A 133 3.33 -9.56 13.81
C VAL A 133 3.37 -9.24 15.30
N ASN A 134 4.39 -9.76 16.00
CA ASN A 134 4.69 -9.54 17.42
C ASN A 134 6.22 -9.40 17.57
N PRO A 135 6.72 -8.56 18.50
CA PRO A 135 5.96 -7.74 19.45
C PRO A 135 5.42 -6.43 18.85
N LEU A 136 5.65 -6.19 17.55
CA LEU A 136 5.16 -4.99 16.88
C LEU A 136 4.77 -5.29 15.43
N ARG A 137 3.96 -4.40 14.88
CA ARG A 137 3.53 -4.37 13.47
C ARG A 137 3.90 -3.02 12.89
N GLN A 138 4.67 -3.01 11.81
CA GLN A 138 4.93 -1.82 11.01
C GLN A 138 4.20 -1.91 9.69
N PHE A 139 3.76 -0.76 9.18
CA PHE A 139 2.94 -0.72 7.99
C PHE A 139 3.75 -0.22 6.80
N LEU A 140 3.51 -0.83 5.64
CA LEU A 140 4.20 -0.52 4.39
C LEU A 140 3.28 0.29 3.49
N ILE A 141 3.72 1.50 3.17
CA ILE A 141 2.98 2.47 2.35
C ILE A 141 3.59 2.52 0.94
N PRO A 142 2.79 2.37 -0.13
CA PRO A 142 3.24 2.64 -1.49
C PRO A 142 3.73 4.07 -1.63
N PHE A 143 4.86 4.24 -2.30
CA PHE A 143 5.53 5.52 -2.43
C PHE A 143 5.99 5.73 -3.88
N PRO A 144 6.15 6.98 -4.36
CA PRO A 144 6.56 7.25 -5.73
C PRO A 144 7.82 6.48 -6.17
N GLY A 145 7.83 6.10 -7.45
CA GLY A 145 8.91 5.32 -8.06
C GLY A 145 8.85 3.81 -7.76
N GLY A 146 7.70 3.30 -7.29
CA GLY A 146 7.53 1.87 -6.99
C GLY A 146 8.17 1.41 -5.68
N ARG A 147 8.51 2.37 -4.82
CA ARG A 147 8.99 2.11 -3.46
C ARG A 147 7.82 1.74 -2.55
N TYR A 148 8.11 0.93 -1.55
CA TYR A 148 7.35 0.91 -0.32
C TYR A 148 8.19 1.55 0.78
N GLN A 149 7.58 2.41 1.57
CA GLN A 149 8.16 2.98 2.77
C GLN A 149 7.62 2.25 3.99
N THR A 150 8.52 1.93 4.92
CA THR A 150 8.14 1.48 6.26
C THR A 150 7.89 2.72 7.11
N THR A 151 6.74 2.80 7.77
CA THR A 151 6.49 3.89 8.72
C THR A 151 7.45 3.81 9.90
N GLU A 152 7.86 4.96 10.43
CA GLU A 152 8.52 5.03 11.75
C GLU A 152 7.53 4.76 12.89
N LEU A 153 6.23 4.87 12.59
CA LEU A 153 5.16 4.46 13.50
C LEU A 153 4.97 2.94 13.45
N ALA A 154 4.91 2.31 14.62
CA ALA A 154 4.63 0.90 14.80
C ALA A 154 3.49 0.72 15.81
N TYR A 155 2.76 -0.39 15.68
CA TYR A 155 1.70 -0.78 16.59
C TYR A 155 2.15 -1.97 17.45
N ASP A 156 2.02 -1.86 18.76
CA ASP A 156 2.23 -2.97 19.71
C ASP A 156 0.89 -3.66 19.97
N PRO A 157 0.68 -4.91 19.52
CA PRO A 157 -0.55 -5.65 19.79
C PRO A 157 -0.65 -6.23 21.21
N ASN A 158 0.45 -6.32 21.97
CA ASN A 158 0.46 -6.76 23.36
C ASN A 158 0.12 -5.62 24.33
N HIS A 159 0.52 -4.41 23.96
CA HIS A 159 0.13 -3.16 24.60
C HIS A 159 -0.54 -2.26 23.55
N PRO A 160 -1.83 -2.49 23.23
CA PRO A 160 -2.57 -1.92 22.09
C PRO A 160 -2.43 -0.41 21.90
N ASP A 161 -1.30 0.01 21.36
CA ASP A 161 -0.91 1.41 21.23
C ASP A 161 0.10 1.56 20.11
N TRP A 162 0.21 2.79 19.64
CA TRP A 162 1.15 3.19 18.62
C TRP A 162 2.30 3.97 19.21
N PHE A 163 3.48 3.72 18.69
CA PHE A 163 4.71 4.40 19.09
C PHE A 163 5.58 4.69 17.87
N ASN A 164 6.51 5.64 18.01
CA ASN A 164 7.58 5.84 17.04
C ASN A 164 8.75 4.91 17.43
N VAL A 165 9.25 4.11 16.49
CA VAL A 165 10.38 3.18 16.71
C VAL A 165 11.69 3.89 17.07
N TYR A 166 11.76 5.20 16.88
CA TYR A 166 12.87 6.06 17.26
C TYR A 166 12.57 6.91 18.50
N GLY A 167 11.50 6.60 19.25
CA GLY A 167 11.11 7.33 20.45
C GLY A 167 10.73 8.78 20.15
N ASP A 168 11.33 9.73 20.87
CA ASP A 168 11.03 11.17 20.76
C ASP A 168 11.88 11.91 19.73
N GLU A 169 12.64 11.21 18.88
CA GLU A 169 13.41 11.85 17.81
C GLU A 169 12.50 12.64 16.84
N ASP A 170 12.87 13.89 16.54
CA ASP A 170 12.11 14.80 15.68
C ASP A 170 12.57 14.72 14.22
N ARG A 171 12.57 13.52 13.65
CA ARG A 171 13.09 13.30 12.29
C ARG A 171 12.25 14.04 11.26
N ARG A 172 12.92 14.67 10.29
CA ARG A 172 12.28 15.54 9.31
C ARG A 172 12.31 14.99 7.89
N PRO A 173 11.32 15.32 7.04
CA PRO A 173 11.39 15.03 5.61
C PRO A 173 12.71 15.48 5.00
N GLY A 174 13.33 14.58 4.21
CA GLY A 174 14.65 14.79 3.62
C GLY A 174 15.79 14.12 4.39
N GLU A 175 15.60 13.80 5.66
CA GLU A 175 16.57 13.04 6.44
C GLU A 175 16.55 11.55 6.05
N TRP A 176 17.70 10.89 6.20
CA TRP A 176 17.84 9.47 5.87
C TRP A 176 16.88 8.58 6.66
N GLY A 177 16.72 8.86 7.95
CA GLY A 177 15.95 8.03 8.89
C GLY A 177 14.48 8.41 9.09
N HIS A 178 14.00 9.49 8.46
CA HIS A 178 12.56 9.80 8.41
C HIS A 178 11.84 8.77 7.54
N TRP A 179 10.56 8.48 7.79
CA TRP A 179 9.83 7.43 7.07
C TRP A 179 9.75 7.64 5.54
N THR A 180 9.84 8.88 5.07
CA THR A 180 9.93 9.20 3.63
C THR A 180 11.36 9.17 3.07
N GLY A 181 12.35 9.00 3.94
CA GLY A 181 13.77 8.90 3.62
C GLY A 181 14.18 7.54 3.06
N ARG A 182 15.41 7.46 2.55
CA ARG A 182 15.96 6.23 1.95
C ARG A 182 16.27 5.14 2.97
N GLY A 183 16.54 5.51 4.22
CA GLY A 183 16.77 4.57 5.32
C GLY A 183 15.53 3.79 5.72
N MET A 184 14.34 4.25 5.30
CA MET A 184 13.05 3.62 5.60
C MET A 184 12.44 2.93 4.36
N THR A 185 13.16 2.90 3.24
CA THR A 185 12.71 2.23 2.00
C THR A 185 12.80 0.72 2.15
N TRP A 186 11.63 0.10 2.34
CA TRP A 186 11.47 -1.33 2.57
C TRP A 186 12.12 -2.17 1.46
N ASN A 187 12.01 -1.76 0.18
CA ASN A 187 12.54 -2.51 -0.97
C ASN A 187 14.05 -2.78 -0.85
N VAL A 188 14.81 -1.81 -0.31
CA VAL A 188 16.27 -1.91 -0.21
C VAL A 188 16.72 -2.40 1.17
N MET A 189 16.04 -1.96 2.24
CA MET A 189 16.44 -2.22 3.62
C MET A 189 15.91 -3.53 4.19
N CYS A 190 14.71 -3.96 3.79
CA CYS A 190 13.97 -5.02 4.49
C CYS A 190 13.63 -6.21 3.58
N ALA A 191 13.17 -5.95 2.36
CA ALA A 191 12.56 -6.94 1.49
C ALA A 191 13.42 -8.19 1.29
N GLY A 192 14.73 -8.04 1.12
CA GLY A 192 15.65 -9.15 0.82
C GLY A 192 15.69 -10.24 1.90
N CYS A 193 15.41 -9.90 3.16
CA CYS A 193 15.41 -10.85 4.28
C CYS A 193 13.99 -11.30 4.64
N HIS A 194 12.98 -10.45 4.41
CA HIS A 194 11.61 -10.69 4.86
C HIS A 194 10.70 -11.28 3.78
N ASN A 195 11.20 -11.49 2.56
CA ASN A 195 10.41 -12.04 1.45
C ASN A 195 11.18 -13.10 0.67
N THR A 196 10.43 -13.96 0.01
CA THR A 196 10.99 -14.88 -0.96
C THR A 196 11.13 -14.20 -2.32
N ARG A 197 12.36 -14.27 -2.85
CA ARG A 197 12.68 -13.93 -4.23
C ARG A 197 12.34 -12.49 -4.63
N VAL A 198 12.85 -11.57 -3.83
CA VAL A 198 12.77 -10.14 -4.15
C VAL A 198 13.52 -9.83 -5.43
N ARG A 199 12.89 -9.03 -6.29
CA ARG A 199 13.51 -8.34 -7.41
C ARG A 199 13.35 -6.85 -7.15
N LYS A 200 14.47 -6.19 -6.80
CA LYS A 200 14.47 -4.75 -6.53
C LYS A 200 14.11 -3.95 -7.79
N ASN A 201 14.53 -4.43 -8.97
CA ASN A 201 14.32 -3.79 -10.28
C ASN A 201 14.71 -2.31 -10.32
N TYR A 202 15.67 -1.91 -9.48
CA TYR A 202 16.08 -0.53 -9.35
C TYR A 202 16.80 -0.05 -10.61
N ASN A 203 16.37 1.09 -11.12
CA ASN A 203 16.98 1.83 -12.20
C ASN A 203 17.51 3.17 -11.65
N ALA A 204 18.84 3.30 -11.64
CA ALA A 204 19.52 4.48 -11.12
C ALA A 204 19.23 5.76 -11.93
N ALA A 205 18.98 5.65 -13.24
CA ALA A 205 18.73 6.81 -14.09
C ALA A 205 17.37 7.46 -13.82
N THR A 206 16.39 6.67 -13.39
CA THR A 206 15.02 7.13 -13.11
C THR A 206 14.69 7.17 -11.61
N ASP A 207 15.59 6.67 -10.75
CA ASP A 207 15.39 6.47 -9.31
C ASP A 207 14.09 5.70 -8.99
N THR A 208 13.88 4.59 -9.70
CA THR A 208 12.71 3.69 -9.58
C THR A 208 13.15 2.27 -9.34
#